data_AF-K1WZU8-F1
#
_entry.id   AF-K1WZU8-F1
#
_cell.length_a   1.000
_cell.length_b   1.000
_cell.length_c   1.000
_cell.angle_alpha   90.00
_cell.angle_beta   90.00
_cell.angle_gamma   90.00
#
_symmetry.space_group_name_H-M   'P 1'
#
loop_
_entity.id
_entity.type
_entity.pdbx_description
1 polymer ?
#
loop_
_entity_poly.entity_id
_entity_poly.type
_entity_poly.pdbx_seq_one_letter_code
_entity_poly.pdbx_strand_id
1 'polypeptide(L)'
;SEQKENIIKVSSLENKNLDTLENIINTKIKDLFSKIQSPFLLNKRQFNLLHALEKKLQEILPLISKNPEYEILSYHLRDTISYLSEITGKTVDQKSIDLIFKEFCVGK
;
A
#
# COMPACT_ATOMS: atom_id res chain seq x y z
N SER A 1 -27.41 -10.55 -9.78
CA SER A 1 -27.02 -11.36 -8.61
C SER A 1 -27.05 -10.46 -7.39
N GLU A 2 -28.08 -10.59 -6.56
CA GLU A 2 -28.28 -9.76 -5.37
C GLU A 2 -27.15 -9.96 -4.37
N GLN A 3 -26.39 -8.90 -4.11
CA GLN A 3 -25.49 -8.83 -2.96
C GLN A 3 -26.36 -8.75 -1.70
N LYS A 4 -26.48 -9.86 -0.96
CA LYS A 4 -27.04 -9.84 0.39
C LYS A 4 -26.17 -8.93 1.26
N GLU A 5 -26.71 -7.78 1.65
CA GLU A 5 -26.11 -6.93 2.65
C GLU A 5 -25.93 -7.72 3.95
N ASN A 6 -24.71 -7.71 4.49
CA ASN A 6 -24.36 -8.43 5.71
C ASN A 6 -24.82 -7.60 6.93
N ILE A 7 -26.14 -7.45 7.09
CA ILE A 7 -26.78 -6.62 8.10
C ILE A 7 -26.87 -7.38 9.42
N ILE A 8 -26.38 -6.76 10.49
CA ILE A 8 -26.47 -7.28 11.85
C ILE A 8 -27.27 -6.27 12.68
N LYS A 9 -28.28 -6.74 13.42
CA LYS A 9 -29.02 -5.89 14.37
C LYS A 9 -28.27 -5.89 15.71
N VAL A 10 -27.79 -4.74 16.13
CA VAL A 10 -27.10 -4.56 17.42
C VAL A 10 -27.90 -3.64 18.33
N SER A 11 -27.85 -3.88 19.64
CA SER A 11 -28.42 -2.98 20.64
C SER A 11 -27.41 -2.76 21.75
N SER A 12 -26.82 -1.56 21.78
CA SER A 12 -25.87 -1.16 22.83
C SER A 12 -26.55 -0.99 24.18
N LEU A 13 -27.83 -0.60 24.19
CA LEU A 13 -28.62 -0.42 25.42
C LEU A 13 -28.93 -1.78 26.08
N GLU A 14 -29.26 -2.79 25.28
CA GLU A 14 -29.61 -4.13 25.77
C GLU A 14 -28.40 -5.07 25.82
N ASN A 15 -27.20 -4.58 25.47
CA ASN A 15 -25.98 -5.37 25.32
C ASN A 15 -26.18 -6.63 24.45
N LYS A 16 -26.96 -6.48 23.37
CA LYS A 16 -27.27 -7.58 22.45
C LYS A 16 -26.44 -7.48 21.19
N ASN A 17 -25.89 -8.62 20.78
CA ASN A 17 -25.18 -8.81 19.52
C ASN A 17 -23.88 -7.99 19.36
N LEU A 18 -23.30 -7.49 20.45
CA LEU A 18 -21.96 -6.88 20.40
C LEU A 18 -20.89 -7.94 20.14
N ASP A 19 -20.96 -9.08 20.82
CA ASP A 19 -20.03 -10.20 20.61
C ASP A 19 -20.12 -10.77 19.18
N THR A 20 -21.32 -10.82 18.61
CA THR A 20 -21.51 -11.30 17.23
C THR A 20 -20.95 -10.30 16.22
N LEU A 21 -21.06 -8.99 16.47
CA LEU A 21 -20.40 -7.97 15.66
C LEU A 21 -18.87 -8.12 15.73
N GLU A 22 -18.31 -8.26 16.93
CA GLU A 22 -16.87 -8.45 17.13
C GLU A 22 -16.36 -9.71 16.40
N ASN A 23 -17.07 -10.83 16.54
CA ASN A 23 -16.73 -12.08 15.86
C ASN A 23 -16.76 -11.95 14.33
N ILE A 24 -17.69 -11.17 13.78
CA ILE A 24 -17.78 -10.95 12.33
C ILE A 24 -16.62 -10.07 11.84
N ILE A 25 -16.27 -9.03 12.60
CA ILE A 25 -15.09 -8.20 12.31
C ILE A 25 -13.82 -9.06 12.36
N ASN A 26 -13.65 -9.87 13.41
CA ASN A 26 -12.52 -10.77 13.57
C ASN A 26 -12.43 -11.80 12.44
N THR A 27 -13.56 -12.37 12.02
CA THR A 27 -13.62 -13.30 10.88
C THR A 27 -13.21 -12.62 9.58
N LYS A 28 -13.69 -11.40 9.32
CA LYS A 28 -13.28 -10.61 8.14
C LYS A 28 -11.79 -10.30 8.14
N ILE A 29 -11.25 -9.90 9.28
CA ILE A 29 -9.81 -9.65 9.44
C ILE A 29 -9.03 -10.94 9.13
N LYS A 30 -9.40 -12.08 9.73
CA LYS A 30 -8.74 -13.37 9.48
C LYS A 30 -8.77 -13.77 8.01
N ASP A 31 -9.90 -13.58 7.31
CA ASP A 31 -10.01 -13.87 5.88
C ASP A 31 -9.14 -12.95 5.01
N LEU A 32 -8.97 -11.68 5.40
CA LEU A 32 -8.05 -10.78 4.72
C LEU A 32 -6.60 -11.24 4.92
N PHE A 33 -6.23 -11.61 6.14
CA PHE A 33 -4.87 -12.06 6.48
C PHE A 33 -4.53 -13.44 5.90
N SER A 34 -5.49 -14.36 5.79
CA SER A 34 -5.27 -15.70 5.21
C SER A 34 -4.90 -15.64 3.72
N LYS A 35 -5.33 -14.59 3.02
CA LYS A 35 -5.01 -14.35 1.60
C LYS A 35 -3.63 -13.72 1.40
N ILE A 36 -2.97 -13.28 2.46
CA ILE A 36 -1.66 -12.65 2.37
C ILE A 36 -0.60 -13.75 2.17
N GLN A 37 0.03 -13.76 0.99
CA GLN A 37 1.13 -14.68 0.67
C GLN A 37 2.50 -14.18 1.19
N SER A 38 2.62 -12.88 1.48
CA SER A 38 3.86 -12.26 1.94
C SER A 38 3.84 -12.06 3.46
N PRO A 39 4.89 -12.44 4.21
CA PRO A 39 4.96 -12.15 5.64
C PRO A 39 5.15 -10.64 5.93
N PHE A 40 5.37 -9.81 4.91
CA PHE A 40 5.61 -8.37 5.04
C PHE A 40 4.33 -7.56 4.78
N LEU A 41 4.00 -6.69 5.73
CA LEU A 41 3.00 -5.64 5.54
C LEU A 41 3.69 -4.34 5.14
N LEU A 42 3.21 -3.73 4.06
CA LEU A 42 3.70 -2.44 3.59
C LEU A 42 3.01 -1.31 4.36
N ASN A 43 3.77 -0.28 4.72
CA ASN A 43 3.16 0.98 5.15
C ASN A 43 2.60 1.75 3.94
N LYS A 44 1.76 2.77 4.20
CA LYS A 44 1.10 3.54 3.14
C LYS A 44 2.10 4.21 2.17
N ARG A 45 3.24 4.68 2.68
CA ARG A 45 4.30 5.30 1.86
C ARG A 45 4.90 4.27 0.89
N GLN A 46 5.34 3.12 1.39
CA GLN A 46 5.90 2.03 0.61
C GLN A 46 4.90 1.53 -0.45
N PHE A 47 3.64 1.36 -0.06
CA PHE A 47 2.57 0.98 -1.00
C PHE A 47 2.45 1.99 -2.14
N ASN A 48 2.38 3.30 -1.84
CA ASN A 48 2.23 4.33 -2.85
C ASN A 48 3.44 4.37 -3.81
N LEU A 49 4.66 4.20 -3.30
CA LEU A 49 5.88 4.17 -4.10
C LEU A 49 5.93 2.94 -5.01
N LEU A 50 5.59 1.75 -4.50
CA LEU A 50 5.54 0.52 -5.29
C LEU A 50 4.47 0.59 -6.38
N HIS A 51 3.30 1.17 -6.07
CA HIS A 51 2.24 1.38 -7.05
C HIS A 51 2.67 2.38 -8.15
N ALA A 52 3.35 3.47 -7.78
CA ALA A 52 3.89 4.42 -8.74
C ALA A 52 4.96 3.77 -9.64
N LEU A 53 5.85 2.98 -9.04
CA LEU A 53 6.87 2.19 -9.75
C LEU A 53 6.23 1.23 -10.75
N GLU A 54 5.23 0.45 -10.32
CA GLU A 54 4.50 -0.49 -11.18
C GLU A 54 3.90 0.23 -12.38
N LYS A 55 3.17 1.32 -12.15
CA LYS A 55 2.58 2.12 -13.23
C LYS A 55 3.63 2.61 -14.21
N LYS A 56 4.77 3.10 -13.71
CA LYS A 56 5.88 3.56 -14.56
C LYS A 56 6.46 2.43 -15.40
N LEU A 57 6.66 1.25 -14.82
CA LEU A 57 7.15 0.08 -15.55
C LEU A 57 6.17 -0.35 -16.65
N GLN A 58 4.86 -0.30 -16.37
CA GLN A 58 3.84 -0.57 -17.40
C GLN A 58 3.89 0.42 -18.56
N GLU A 59 4.22 1.69 -18.31
CA GLU A 59 4.44 2.70 -19.36
C GLU A 59 5.73 2.46 -20.16
N ILE A 60 6.76 1.88 -19.54
CA ILE A 60 8.06 1.60 -20.18
C ILE A 60 8.03 0.35 -21.06
N LEU A 61 7.31 -0.70 -20.65
CA LEU A 61 7.20 -1.96 -21.40
C LEU A 61 6.92 -1.79 -22.91
N PRO A 62 5.96 -0.95 -23.36
CA PRO A 62 5.73 -0.74 -24.79
C PRO A 62 6.87 -0.01 -25.50
N LEU A 63 7.63 0.86 -24.82
CA LEU A 63 8.76 1.58 -25.39
C LEU A 63 9.94 0.66 -25.75
N ILE A 64 10.05 -0.49 -25.08
CA ILE A 64 11.10 -1.49 -25.35
C ILE A 64 10.80 -2.27 -26.65
N SER A 65 9.52 -2.48 -26.95
CA SER A 65 9.09 -3.36 -28.07
C SER A 65 8.95 -2.65 -29.41
N LYS A 66 8.84 -1.31 -29.44
CA LYS A 66 8.75 -0.50 -30.65
C LYS A 66 10.00 0.39 -30.79
N ASN A 67 11.03 -0.14 -31.45
CA ASN A 67 12.25 0.59 -31.85
C ASN A 67 12.82 1.52 -30.76
N PRO A 68 13.50 0.96 -29.75
CA PRO A 68 13.77 1.66 -28.50
C PRO A 68 14.62 2.92 -28.70
N GLU A 69 14.05 4.07 -28.38
CA GLU A 69 14.81 5.30 -28.18
C GLU A 69 15.56 5.21 -26.84
N TYR A 70 16.81 4.77 -26.90
CA TYR A 70 17.62 4.48 -25.71
C TYR A 70 17.76 5.67 -24.76
N GLU A 71 17.74 6.90 -25.28
CA GLU A 71 17.76 8.11 -24.44
C GLU A 71 16.49 8.21 -23.58
N ILE A 72 15.32 8.09 -24.18
CA ILE A 72 14.03 8.11 -23.49
C ILE A 72 13.91 6.94 -22.50
N LEU A 73 14.32 5.74 -22.92
CA LEU A 73 14.32 4.57 -22.05
C LEU A 73 15.24 4.77 -20.84
N SER A 74 16.45 5.31 -21.04
CA SER A 74 17.40 5.56 -19.96
C SER A 74 16.86 6.59 -18.96
N TYR A 75 16.15 7.62 -19.42
CA TYR A 75 15.49 8.60 -18.57
C TYR A 75 14.42 7.94 -17.68
N HIS A 76 13.54 7.13 -18.26
CA HIS A 76 12.49 6.44 -17.52
C HIS A 76 13.03 5.40 -16.53
N LEU A 77 14.12 4.71 -16.89
CA LEU A 77 14.80 3.76 -16.01
C LEU A 77 15.47 4.45 -14.81
N ARG A 78 16.06 5.63 -15.01
CA ARG A 78 16.62 6.44 -13.91
C ARG A 78 15.52 6.88 -12.93
N ASP A 79 14.37 7.29 -13.45
CA ASP A 79 13.21 7.66 -12.64
C ASP A 79 12.69 6.48 -11.79
N THR A 80 12.62 5.27 -12.37
CA THR A 80 12.26 4.04 -11.63
C THR A 80 13.29 3.64 -10.57
N ILE A 81 14.58 3.86 -10.83
CA ILE A 81 15.64 3.65 -9.82
C ILE A 81 15.50 4.62 -8.63
N SER A 82 15.03 5.85 -8.86
CA SER A 82 14.76 6.81 -7.79
C SER A 82 13.68 6.30 -6.84
N TYR A 83 12.55 5.79 -7.38
CA TYR A 83 11.49 5.19 -6.56
C TYR A 83 12.00 4.00 -5.73
N LEU A 84 12.82 3.12 -6.30
CA LEU A 84 13.42 1.99 -5.57
C LEU A 84 14.38 2.47 -4.47
N SER A 85 15.13 3.52 -4.73
CA SER A 85 16.06 4.12 -3.77
C SER A 85 15.32 4.75 -2.60
N GLU A 86 14.15 5.34 -2.83
CA GLU A 86 13.29 5.90 -1.78
C GLU A 86 12.56 4.82 -0.95
N ILE A 87 12.16 3.71 -1.59
CA ILE A 87 11.58 2.56 -0.89
C ILE A 87 12.61 1.92 0.05
N THR A 88 13.85 1.77 -0.43
CA THR A 88 14.96 1.16 0.32
C THR A 88 15.64 2.10 1.31
N GLY A 89 15.30 3.40 1.29
CA GLY A 89 15.91 4.41 2.15
C GLY A 89 17.32 4.83 1.74
N LYS A 90 17.78 4.44 0.54
CA LYS A 90 19.08 4.85 -0.03
C LYS A 90 19.10 6.31 -0.45
N THR A 91 17.94 6.86 -0.81
CA THR A 91 17.71 8.29 -1.04
C THR A 91 16.53 8.70 -0.17
N VAL A 92 16.80 9.43 0.92
CA VAL A 92 15.74 10.03 1.73
C VAL A 92 15.74 11.52 1.46
N ASP A 93 14.65 12.02 0.86
CA ASP A 93 14.43 13.46 0.73
C ASP A 93 14.20 14.06 2.12
N GLN A 94 14.68 15.29 2.36
CA GLN A 94 14.53 15.99 3.64
C GLN A 94 13.07 16.11 4.07
N LYS A 95 12.14 16.25 3.12
CA LYS A 95 10.70 16.27 3.41
C LYS A 95 10.16 14.95 3.94
N SER A 96 10.69 13.82 3.45
CA SER A 96 10.31 12.49 3.92
C SER A 96 10.86 12.22 5.33
N ILE A 97 12.06 12.74 5.64
CA ILE A 97 12.61 12.78 7.00
C ILE A 97 11.71 13.57 7.93
N ASP A 98 11.31 14.79 7.56
CA ASP A 98 10.45 15.64 8.39
C ASP A 98 9.08 15.00 8.66
N LEU A 99 8.49 14.34 7.66
CA LEU A 99 7.24 13.59 7.81
C LEU A 99 7.38 12.39 8.75
N ILE A 100 8.49 11.67 8.68
CA ILE A 100 8.79 10.56 9.60
C ILE A 100 8.95 11.10 11.02
N PHE A 101 9.76 12.15 11.22
CA PHE A 101 10.04 12.73 12.54
C PHE A 101 8.86 13.50 13.15
N LYS A 102 7.93 14.00 12.34
CA LYS A 102 6.68 14.61 12.82
C LYS A 102 5.79 13.62 13.58
N GLU A 103 5.85 12.33 13.26
CA GLU A 103 5.12 11.27 13.97
C GLU A 103 5.82 10.79 15.25
N PHE A 104 7.04 11.29 15.54
CA PHE A 104 7.75 10.99 16.79
C PHE A 104 7.57 12.13 17.80
N CYS A 105 7.22 11.78 19.04
CA CYS A 105 7.23 12.74 20.15
C CYS A 105 8.65 13.28 20.38
N VAL A 106 8.75 14.58 20.70
CA VAL A 106 10.02 15.26 20.98
C VAL A 106 10.74 14.54 22.14
N GLY A 107 11.95 14.04 21.87
CA GLY A 107 12.79 13.36 22.86
C GLY A 107 13.16 11.91 22.55
N LYS A 108 13.01 11.45 21.30
CA LYS A 108 13.63 10.21 20.81
C LYS A 108 14.67 10.51 19.74
#